data_AF-J2K8M7-F1
#
_entry.id   AF-J2K8M7-F1
#
_cell.length_a   1.000
_cell.length_b   1.000
_cell.length_c   1.000
_cell.angle_alpha   90.00
_cell.angle_beta   90.00
_cell.angle_gamma   90.00
#
_symmetry.space_group_name_H-M   'P 1'
#
loop_
_entity.id
_entity.type
_entity.pdbx_description
1 polymer ?
#
loop_
_entity_poly.entity_id
_entity_poly.type
_entity_poly.pdbx_seq_one_letter_code
_entity_poly.pdbx_strand_id
1 'polypeptide(L)'
;MFKTKDAWMNFFYSFGAAIVILGAWLKITHINIGPISGNVALTVGLITEAIIFIIFAFDPPKSEESYAWENVYPELLDKHANPNPLHSNVSSRNNAAQFAELENSLSTKLDKMLQDAKLDVQLFERLRTGIDKFSTSVDQINQTVDVSASTHKYNDQLNKAAEHMESMNALYTMQLESGKRQSEFANKYVADMQKSAEQSEKFNQELQGLTTNLNSLNRVYGGMLTAMKS
;
A
#
# COMPACT_ATOMS: atom_id res chain seq x y z
N MET A 1 4.18 -10.30 -32.22
CA MET A 1 3.95 -9.02 -31.51
C MET A 1 2.67 -8.44 -32.10
N PHE A 2 1.59 -8.42 -31.32
CA PHE A 2 0.19 -7.99 -31.62
C PHE A 2 -0.34 -8.09 -33.07
N LYS A 3 -1.33 -8.97 -33.29
CA LYS A 3 -1.90 -9.25 -34.63
C LYS A 3 -3.08 -8.35 -35.03
N THR A 4 -3.69 -7.60 -34.11
CA THR A 4 -4.90 -6.78 -34.36
C THR A 4 -4.76 -5.38 -33.75
N LYS A 5 -5.44 -4.39 -34.35
CA LYS A 5 -5.50 -3.02 -33.82
C LYS A 5 -6.09 -3.00 -32.40
N ASP A 6 -7.10 -3.84 -32.15
CA ASP A 6 -7.76 -3.97 -30.85
C ASP A 6 -6.81 -4.51 -29.76
N ALA A 7 -5.95 -5.47 -30.10
CA ALA A 7 -4.96 -5.99 -29.16
C ALA A 7 -3.89 -4.94 -28.83
N TRP A 8 -3.53 -4.10 -29.80
CA TRP A 8 -2.66 -2.96 -29.58
C TRP A 8 -3.34 -1.96 -28.64
N MET A 9 -4.57 -1.57 -28.94
CA MET A 9 -5.32 -0.60 -28.15
C MET A 9 -5.49 -1.06 -26.69
N ASN A 10 -5.91 -2.31 -26.49
CA ASN A 10 -6.05 -2.90 -25.15
C ASN A 10 -4.73 -2.95 -24.37
N PHE A 11 -3.60 -3.17 -25.05
CA PHE A 11 -2.28 -3.14 -24.42
C PHE A 11 -1.94 -1.75 -23.89
N PHE A 12 -2.14 -0.69 -24.67
CA PHE A 12 -1.87 0.68 -24.24
C PHE A 12 -2.80 1.12 -23.10
N TYR A 13 -4.07 0.69 -23.13
CA TYR A 13 -5.01 0.93 -22.04
C TYR A 13 -4.57 0.25 -20.74
N SER A 14 -4.24 -1.04 -20.83
CA SER A 14 -3.80 -1.81 -19.67
C SER A 14 -2.46 -1.29 -19.11
N PHE A 15 -1.57 -0.81 -19.99
CA PHE A 15 -0.29 -0.22 -19.61
C PHE A 15 -0.47 1.14 -18.93
N GLY A 16 -1.33 2.02 -19.45
CA GLY A 16 -1.65 3.29 -18.81
C GLY A 16 -2.30 3.14 -17.45
N ALA A 17 -3.29 2.24 -17.33
CA ALA A 17 -3.94 1.93 -16.05
C ALA A 17 -2.92 1.43 -15.00
N ALA A 18 -1.92 0.64 -15.40
CA ALA A 18 -0.86 0.20 -14.51
C ALA A 18 -0.01 1.37 -13.98
N ILE A 19 0.30 2.37 -14.82
CA ILE A 19 1.05 3.57 -14.41
C ILE A 19 0.24 4.39 -13.38
N VAL A 20 -1.07 4.51 -13.57
CA VAL A 20 -1.97 5.21 -12.64
C VAL A 20 -2.01 4.52 -11.29
N ILE A 21 -2.19 3.19 -11.28
CA ILE A 21 -2.25 2.38 -10.06
C ILE A 21 -0.92 2.47 -9.29
N LEU A 22 0.22 2.41 -9.99
CA LEU A 22 1.54 2.59 -9.38
C LEU A 22 1.72 3.99 -8.77
N GLY A 23 1.27 5.04 -9.47
CA GLY A 23 1.30 6.41 -8.96
C GLY A 23 0.45 6.59 -7.70
N ALA A 24 -0.76 6.02 -7.69
CA ALA A 24 -1.65 6.03 -6.53
C ALA A 24 -1.07 5.25 -5.35
N TRP A 25 -0.48 4.08 -5.61
CA TRP A 25 0.19 3.27 -4.59
C TRP A 25 1.34 4.03 -3.92
N LEU A 26 2.21 4.68 -4.71
CA LEU A 26 3.31 5.52 -4.17
C LEU A 26 2.79 6.70 -3.34
N LYS A 27 1.69 7.32 -3.77
CA LYS A 27 1.06 8.43 -3.03
C LYS A 27 0.51 7.98 -1.68
N ILE A 28 -0.18 6.84 -1.62
CA ILE A 28 -0.81 6.34 -0.38
C ILE A 28 0.24 5.80 0.59
N THR A 29 1.26 5.11 0.08
CA THR A 29 2.35 4.54 0.90
C THR A 29 3.38 5.58 1.35
N HIS A 30 3.31 6.81 0.85
CA HIS A 30 4.26 7.90 1.12
C HIS A 30 5.72 7.52 0.78
N ILE A 31 5.91 6.55 -0.13
CA ILE A 31 7.23 6.11 -0.57
C ILE A 31 7.73 7.06 -1.67
N ASN A 32 8.94 7.59 -1.49
CA ASN A 32 9.63 8.39 -2.49
C ASN A 32 10.75 7.54 -3.11
N ILE A 33 10.64 7.26 -4.42
CA ILE A 33 11.66 6.51 -5.15
C ILE A 33 12.59 7.53 -5.81
N GLY A 34 13.70 7.86 -5.12
CA GLY A 34 14.70 8.81 -5.60
C GLY A 34 14.11 10.20 -5.88
N PRO A 35 14.28 10.78 -7.09
CA PRO A 35 13.76 12.11 -7.42
C PRO A 35 12.24 12.15 -7.65
N ILE A 36 11.57 10.99 -7.66
CA ILE A 36 10.13 10.90 -7.94
C ILE A 36 9.38 10.79 -6.61
N SER A 37 8.70 11.87 -6.24
CA SER A 37 7.77 11.86 -5.11
C SER A 37 6.44 11.22 -5.50
N GLY A 38 5.71 10.68 -4.51
CA GLY A 38 4.38 10.11 -4.73
C GLY A 38 3.38 11.10 -5.37
N ASN A 39 3.54 12.41 -5.14
CA ASN A 39 2.77 13.44 -5.84
C ASN A 39 3.07 13.47 -7.33
N VAL A 40 4.36 13.48 -7.70
CA VAL A 40 4.80 13.53 -9.09
C VAL A 40 4.37 12.26 -9.83
N ALA A 41 4.55 11.09 -9.21
CA ALA A 41 4.11 9.81 -9.78
C ALA A 41 2.60 9.78 -10.03
N LEU A 42 1.79 10.27 -9.08
CA LEU A 42 0.33 10.35 -9.25
C LEU A 42 -0.07 11.34 -10.34
N THR A 43 0.56 12.51 -10.41
CA THR A 43 0.28 13.51 -11.45
C THR A 43 0.57 12.96 -12.85
N VAL A 44 1.69 12.25 -13.03
CA VAL A 44 2.02 11.61 -14.30
C VAL A 44 1.01 10.52 -14.66
N GLY A 45 0.58 9.71 -13.68
CA GLY A 45 -0.48 8.73 -13.87
C GLY A 45 -1.78 9.37 -14.35
N LEU A 46 -2.29 10.39 -13.65
CA LEU A 46 -3.55 11.05 -14.00
C LEU A 46 -3.51 11.73 -15.37
N ILE A 47 -2.37 12.31 -15.77
CA ILE A 47 -2.21 12.88 -17.12
C ILE A 47 -2.24 11.77 -18.17
N THR A 48 -1.61 10.62 -17.89
CA THR A 48 -1.63 9.45 -18.78
C THR A 48 -3.07 8.94 -18.97
N GLU A 49 -3.85 8.85 -17.89
CA GLU A 49 -5.26 8.44 -17.93
C GLU A 49 -6.11 9.42 -18.75
N ALA A 50 -5.90 10.73 -18.57
CA ALA A 50 -6.62 11.76 -19.32
C ALA A 50 -6.38 11.64 -20.83
N ILE A 51 -5.14 11.37 -21.25
CA ILE A 51 -4.79 11.16 -22.66
C ILE A 51 -5.48 9.90 -23.21
N ILE A 52 -5.48 8.82 -22.44
CA ILE A 52 -6.13 7.56 -22.83
C ILE A 52 -7.63 7.75 -23.02
N PHE A 53 -8.32 8.45 -22.10
CA PHE A 53 -9.75 8.74 -22.26
C PHE A 53 -10.06 9.62 -23.47
N ILE A 54 -9.19 10.58 -23.79
CA ILE A 54 -9.35 11.38 -25.00
C ILE A 54 -9.24 10.50 -26.25
N ILE A 55 -8.26 9.59 -26.30
CA ILE A 55 -8.11 8.67 -27.43
C ILE A 55 -9.32 7.73 -27.53
N PHE A 56 -9.80 7.20 -26.40
CA PHE A 56 -10.97 6.33 -26.34
C PHE A 56 -12.25 7.02 -26.84
N ALA A 57 -12.41 8.33 -26.59
CA ALA A 57 -13.56 9.08 -27.07
C ALA A 57 -13.66 9.09 -28.62
N PHE A 58 -12.55 8.88 -29.33
CA PHE A 58 -12.52 8.82 -30.80
C PHE A 58 -12.52 7.40 -31.38
N ASP A 59 -12.32 6.37 -30.57
CA ASP A 59 -12.34 4.97 -30.99
C ASP A 59 -13.05 4.09 -29.93
N PRO A 60 -14.39 4.25 -29.79
CA PRO A 60 -15.17 3.45 -28.85
C PRO A 60 -15.10 1.96 -29.24
N PRO A 61 -15.03 1.05 -28.25
CA PRO A 61 -14.92 -0.37 -28.52
C PRO A 61 -16.16 -0.82 -29.28
N LYS A 62 -15.95 -1.70 -30.26
CA LYS A 62 -17.05 -2.30 -31.01
C LYS A 62 -18.02 -2.93 -30.01
N SER A 63 -19.24 -2.40 -29.98
CA SER A 63 -20.33 -2.91 -29.18
C SER A 63 -20.53 -4.40 -29.47
N GLU A 64 -21.11 -5.12 -28.52
CA GLU A 64 -21.34 -6.56 -28.59
C GLU A 64 -22.10 -6.98 -29.86
N GLU A 65 -22.75 -6.08 -30.60
CA GLU A 65 -23.39 -6.30 -31.91
C GLU A 65 -22.54 -6.97 -33.01
N SER A 66 -21.24 -7.21 -32.79
CA SER A 66 -20.36 -7.84 -33.79
C SER A 66 -20.30 -9.38 -33.75
N TYR A 67 -20.92 -10.04 -32.77
CA TYR A 67 -21.02 -11.50 -32.85
C TYR A 67 -22.21 -11.85 -33.75
N ALA A 68 -22.02 -12.69 -34.76
CA ALA A 68 -23.10 -13.13 -35.64
C ALA A 68 -23.91 -14.26 -34.98
N TRP A 69 -24.53 -14.00 -33.82
CA TRP A 69 -25.36 -15.01 -33.14
C TRP A 69 -26.54 -15.45 -34.00
N GLU A 70 -26.98 -14.61 -34.93
CA GLU A 70 -28.00 -14.87 -35.93
C GLU A 70 -27.62 -16.04 -36.86
N ASN A 71 -26.31 -16.33 -37.03
CA ASN A 71 -25.87 -17.51 -37.78
C ASN A 71 -26.08 -18.82 -37.02
N VAL A 72 -26.15 -18.77 -35.69
CA VAL A 72 -26.32 -19.95 -34.81
C VAL A 72 -27.75 -20.06 -34.28
N TYR A 73 -28.42 -18.92 -34.10
CA TYR A 73 -29.78 -18.77 -33.63
C TYR A 73 -30.54 -17.82 -34.56
N PRO A 74 -30.96 -18.28 -35.75
CA PRO A 74 -31.67 -17.45 -36.74
C PRO A 74 -33.02 -16.94 -36.21
N GLU A 75 -33.55 -17.54 -35.16
CA GLU A 75 -34.76 -17.09 -34.47
C GLU A 75 -34.62 -15.72 -33.79
N LEU A 76 -33.39 -15.26 -33.53
CA LEU A 76 -33.15 -13.91 -32.99
C LEU A 76 -33.49 -12.79 -34.00
N LEU A 77 -33.58 -13.12 -35.29
CA LEU A 77 -34.01 -12.19 -36.35
C LEU A 77 -35.53 -12.00 -36.39
N ASP A 78 -36.32 -12.93 -35.83
CA ASP A 78 -37.78 -12.86 -35.82
C ASP A 78 -38.29 -12.52 -34.42
N LYS A 79 -38.87 -11.32 -34.29
CA LYS A 79 -39.40 -10.79 -33.03
C LYS A 79 -40.59 -11.60 -32.47
N HIS A 80 -41.18 -12.49 -33.27
CA HIS A 80 -42.31 -13.34 -32.88
C HIS A 80 -41.98 -14.83 -32.82
N ALA A 81 -40.69 -15.20 -32.87
CA ALA A 81 -40.28 -16.60 -32.76
C ALA A 81 -40.66 -17.20 -31.39
N ASN A 82 -41.30 -18.37 -31.42
CA ASN A 82 -41.52 -19.16 -30.21
C ASN A 82 -40.23 -19.93 -29.86
N PRO A 83 -39.82 -20.00 -28.58
CA PRO A 83 -38.61 -20.72 -28.20
C PRO A 83 -38.73 -22.20 -28.57
N ASN A 84 -37.92 -22.66 -29.52
CA ASN A 84 -37.80 -24.08 -29.82
C ASN A 84 -36.51 -24.61 -29.15
N PRO A 85 -36.60 -25.48 -28.12
CA PRO A 85 -35.42 -26.03 -27.45
C PRO A 85 -34.63 -27.03 -28.31
N LEU A 86 -35.06 -27.30 -29.55
CA LEU A 86 -34.44 -28.27 -30.46
C LEU A 86 -33.88 -27.60 -31.72
N HIS A 87 -32.76 -26.88 -31.60
CA HIS A 87 -31.99 -26.44 -32.77
C HIS A 87 -30.72 -27.26 -32.91
N SER A 88 -30.84 -28.34 -33.68
CA SER A 88 -29.70 -28.83 -34.46
C SER A 88 -30.13 -28.87 -35.92
N ASN A 89 -29.68 -27.87 -36.68
CA ASN A 89 -29.87 -27.79 -38.11
C ASN A 89 -28.88 -28.70 -38.85
N VAL A 90 -28.90 -30.01 -38.59
CA VAL A 90 -28.20 -30.97 -39.46
C VAL A 90 -29.10 -31.29 -40.64
N SER A 91 -29.23 -30.32 -41.55
CA SER A 91 -29.67 -30.59 -42.91
C SER A 91 -28.55 -31.29 -43.68
N SER A 92 -28.37 -32.59 -43.42
CA SER A 92 -27.63 -33.48 -44.31
C SER A 92 -28.45 -34.75 -44.50
N ARG A 93 -29.25 -34.74 -45.57
CA ARG A 93 -29.95 -35.89 -46.13
C ARG A 93 -28.95 -37.04 -46.27
N ASN A 94 -29.02 -38.02 -45.36
CA ASN A 94 -28.58 -39.43 -45.46
C ASN A 94 -28.20 -40.08 -44.11
N ASN A 95 -28.68 -39.61 -42.96
CA ASN A 95 -28.37 -40.23 -41.65
C ASN A 95 -29.58 -40.42 -40.72
N ALA A 96 -30.81 -40.53 -41.23
CA ALA A 96 -31.98 -40.85 -40.38
C ALA A 96 -31.90 -42.26 -39.77
N ALA A 97 -31.34 -43.23 -40.51
CA ALA A 97 -31.12 -44.58 -39.99
C ALA A 97 -30.00 -44.63 -38.93
N GLN A 98 -28.97 -43.80 -39.10
CA GLN A 98 -27.80 -43.77 -38.21
C GLN A 98 -28.08 -42.99 -36.92
N PHE A 99 -28.93 -41.97 -36.94
CA PHE A 99 -29.37 -41.26 -35.74
C PHE A 99 -30.34 -42.08 -34.89
N ALA A 100 -31.30 -42.79 -35.49
CA ALA A 100 -32.20 -43.67 -34.73
C ALA A 100 -31.43 -44.80 -34.04
N GLU A 101 -30.39 -45.34 -34.69
CA GLU A 101 -29.48 -46.33 -34.12
C GLU A 101 -28.56 -45.73 -33.03
N LEU A 102 -28.13 -44.47 -33.19
CA LEU A 102 -27.34 -43.75 -32.19
C LEU A 102 -28.17 -43.32 -30.98
N GLU A 103 -29.43 -42.95 -31.15
CA GLU A 103 -30.36 -42.58 -30.08
C GLU A 103 -30.78 -43.80 -29.27
N ASN A 104 -31.06 -44.93 -29.95
CA ASN A 104 -31.23 -46.23 -29.27
C ASN A 104 -29.92 -46.67 -28.60
N SER A 105 -28.76 -46.45 -29.23
CA SER A 105 -27.45 -46.75 -28.64
C SER A 105 -27.15 -45.90 -27.41
N LEU A 106 -27.43 -44.59 -27.43
CA LEU A 106 -27.22 -43.69 -26.30
C LEU A 106 -28.23 -43.95 -25.18
N SER A 107 -29.51 -44.16 -25.49
CA SER A 107 -30.53 -44.52 -24.50
C SER A 107 -30.22 -45.87 -23.85
N THR A 108 -29.86 -46.88 -24.65
CA THR A 108 -29.41 -48.19 -24.14
C THR A 108 -28.11 -48.07 -23.35
N LYS A 109 -27.20 -47.17 -23.72
CA LYS A 109 -25.94 -46.93 -23.00
C LYS A 109 -26.13 -46.11 -21.73
N LEU A 110 -27.11 -45.22 -21.68
CA LEU A 110 -27.55 -44.52 -20.48
C LEU A 110 -28.24 -45.49 -19.52
N ASP A 111 -29.18 -46.31 -20.01
CA ASP A 111 -29.83 -47.36 -19.22
C ASP A 111 -28.81 -48.39 -18.71
N LYS A 112 -27.84 -48.77 -19.56
CA LYS A 112 -26.76 -49.67 -19.16
C LYS A 112 -25.79 -49.01 -18.19
N MET A 113 -25.52 -47.70 -18.29
CA MET A 113 -24.76 -46.97 -17.26
C MET A 113 -25.55 -46.82 -15.95
N LEU A 114 -26.86 -46.57 -16.02
CA LEU A 114 -27.74 -46.50 -14.85
C LEU A 114 -27.88 -47.85 -14.15
N GLN A 115 -27.91 -48.93 -14.93
CA GLN A 115 -27.97 -50.32 -14.46
C GLN A 115 -26.61 -50.81 -13.95
N ASP A 116 -25.50 -50.52 -14.63
CA ASP A 116 -24.13 -50.89 -14.25
C ASP A 116 -23.64 -50.06 -13.05
N ALA A 117 -23.99 -48.78 -12.98
CA ALA A 117 -23.65 -47.92 -11.85
C ALA A 117 -24.43 -48.28 -10.58
N LYS A 118 -25.40 -49.22 -10.67
CA LYS A 118 -26.30 -49.66 -9.59
C LYS A 118 -26.51 -48.52 -8.61
N LEU A 119 -27.37 -47.56 -8.97
CA LEU A 119 -27.80 -46.47 -8.07
C LEU A 119 -28.51 -47.08 -6.84
N ASP A 120 -27.70 -47.69 -5.99
CA ASP A 120 -28.04 -48.33 -4.74
C ASP A 120 -28.17 -47.21 -3.73
N VAL A 121 -29.14 -47.34 -2.83
CA VAL A 121 -29.39 -46.40 -1.73
C VAL A 121 -28.08 -46.13 -0.96
N GLN A 122 -27.17 -47.12 -0.90
CA GLN A 122 -25.84 -46.97 -0.33
C GLN A 122 -24.92 -45.95 -1.03
N LEU A 123 -24.97 -45.80 -2.36
CA LEU A 123 -24.18 -44.78 -3.06
C LEU A 123 -24.70 -43.37 -2.76
N PHE A 124 -26.02 -43.23 -2.65
CA PHE A 124 -26.63 -41.97 -2.26
C PHE A 124 -26.30 -41.61 -0.80
N GLU A 125 -26.32 -42.58 0.11
CA GLU A 125 -25.89 -42.44 1.51
C GLU A 125 -24.41 -42.01 1.60
N ARG A 126 -23.54 -42.63 0.78
CA ARG A 126 -22.11 -42.30 0.71
C ARG A 126 -21.85 -40.93 0.11
N LEU A 127 -22.61 -40.54 -0.92
CA LEU A 127 -22.53 -39.20 -1.51
C LEU A 127 -23.00 -38.14 -0.52
N ARG A 128 -24.13 -38.37 0.16
CA ARG A 128 -24.62 -37.50 1.24
C ARG A 128 -23.60 -37.35 2.34
N THR A 129 -23.06 -38.46 2.84
CA THR A 129 -22.00 -38.44 3.87
C THR A 129 -20.74 -37.73 3.37
N GLY A 130 -20.39 -37.88 2.08
CA GLY A 130 -19.28 -37.19 1.46
C GLY A 130 -19.49 -35.68 1.38
N ILE A 131 -20.69 -35.25 1.01
CA ILE A 131 -21.09 -33.83 0.97
C ILE A 131 -21.12 -33.24 2.39
N ASP A 132 -21.68 -33.95 3.37
CA ASP A 132 -21.70 -33.51 4.78
C ASP A 132 -20.28 -33.36 5.34
N LYS A 133 -19.40 -34.32 5.06
CA LYS A 133 -17.97 -34.23 5.43
C LYS A 133 -17.26 -33.09 4.73
N PHE A 134 -17.51 -32.88 3.44
CA PHE A 134 -16.94 -31.76 2.69
C PHE A 134 -17.42 -30.41 3.24
N SER A 135 -18.72 -30.26 3.51
CA SER A 135 -19.28 -29.06 4.15
C SER A 135 -18.61 -28.77 5.48
N THR A 136 -18.46 -29.80 6.33
CA THR A 136 -17.79 -29.66 7.63
C THR A 136 -16.32 -29.26 7.48
N SER A 137 -15.59 -29.83 6.50
CA SER A 137 -14.21 -29.43 6.22
C SER A 137 -14.10 -28.01 5.68
N VAL A 138 -15.04 -27.56 4.85
CA VAL A 138 -15.09 -26.19 4.35
C VAL A 138 -15.38 -25.21 5.50
N ASP A 139 -16.29 -25.54 6.42
CA ASP A 139 -16.56 -24.73 7.62
C ASP A 139 -15.32 -24.62 8.52
N GLN A 140 -14.59 -25.71 8.71
CA GLN A 140 -13.32 -25.71 9.45
C GLN A 140 -12.23 -24.89 8.76
N ILE A 141 -12.16 -24.93 7.41
CA ILE A 141 -11.24 -24.10 6.63
C ILE A 141 -11.62 -22.61 6.80
N ASN A 142 -12.90 -22.27 6.68
CA ASN A 142 -13.37 -20.89 6.87
C ASN A 142 -13.02 -20.36 8.27
N GLN A 143 -13.19 -21.17 9.32
CA GLN A 143 -12.83 -20.81 10.68
C GLN A 143 -11.31 -20.67 10.88
N THR A 144 -10.51 -21.51 10.22
CA THR A 144 -9.03 -21.45 10.27
C THR A 144 -8.49 -20.22 9.54
N VAL A 145 -9.10 -19.82 8.42
CA VAL A 145 -8.73 -18.62 7.67
C VAL A 145 -8.95 -17.36 8.52
N ASP A 146 -10.05 -17.30 9.28
CA ASP A 146 -10.36 -16.16 10.15
C ASP A 146 -9.41 -16.08 11.36
N VAL A 147 -9.03 -17.23 11.91
CA VAL A 147 -7.99 -17.33 12.95
C VAL A 147 -6.61 -16.92 12.40
N SER A 148 -6.24 -17.33 11.18
CA SER A 148 -4.96 -16.96 10.56
C SER A 148 -4.83 -15.46 10.35
N ALA A 149 -5.88 -14.79 9.86
CA ALA A 149 -5.91 -13.34 9.72
C ALA A 149 -5.79 -12.62 11.08
N SER A 150 -6.48 -13.13 12.10
CA SER A 150 -6.42 -12.59 13.47
C SER A 150 -5.04 -12.80 14.11
N THR A 151 -4.41 -13.96 13.90
CA THR A 151 -3.04 -14.24 14.34
C THR A 151 -2.02 -13.35 13.65
N HIS A 152 -2.18 -13.09 12.34
CA HIS A 152 -1.31 -12.14 11.64
C HIS A 152 -1.43 -10.72 12.20
N LYS A 153 -2.66 -10.24 12.43
CA LYS A 153 -2.88 -8.94 13.08
C LYS A 153 -2.29 -8.90 14.49
N TYR A 154 -2.44 -9.96 15.27
CA TYR A 154 -1.84 -10.05 16.61
C TYR A 154 -0.31 -9.99 16.57
N ASN A 155 0.34 -10.71 15.66
CA ASN A 155 1.80 -10.63 15.47
C ASN A 155 2.24 -9.24 15.02
N ASP A 156 1.50 -8.59 14.12
CA ASP A 156 1.79 -7.22 13.67
C ASP A 156 1.68 -6.22 14.83
N GLN A 157 0.68 -6.37 15.70
CA GLN A 157 0.54 -5.56 16.92
C GLN A 157 1.65 -5.84 17.95
N LEU A 158 2.08 -7.09 18.11
CA LEU A 158 3.21 -7.42 18.97
C LEU A 158 4.52 -6.81 18.46
N ASN A 159 4.76 -6.83 17.15
CA ASN A 159 5.92 -6.19 16.55
C ASN A 159 5.91 -4.68 16.78
N LYS A 160 4.77 -4.01 16.55
CA LYS A 160 4.61 -2.58 16.85
C LYS A 160 4.81 -2.26 18.34
N ALA A 161 4.32 -3.13 19.23
CA ALA A 161 4.54 -2.98 20.66
C ALA A 161 6.03 -3.10 21.02
N ALA A 162 6.74 -4.04 20.41
CA ALA A 162 8.18 -4.19 20.58
C ALA A 162 8.95 -2.95 20.11
N GLU A 163 8.62 -2.40 18.93
CA GLU A 163 9.18 -1.15 18.41
C GLU A 163 8.92 0.04 19.37
N HIS A 164 7.70 0.15 19.91
CA HIS A 164 7.37 1.18 20.89
C HIS A 164 8.15 1.02 22.20
N MET A 165 8.36 -0.21 22.67
CA MET A 165 9.19 -0.47 23.85
C MET A 165 10.66 -0.12 23.61
N GLU A 166 11.20 -0.43 22.43
CA GLU A 166 12.56 -0.05 22.04
C GLU A 166 12.69 1.48 21.98
N SER A 167 11.74 2.16 21.34
CA SER A 167 11.69 3.63 21.31
C SER A 167 11.54 4.23 22.70
N MET A 168 10.75 3.63 23.59
CA MET A 168 10.61 4.09 24.97
C MET A 168 11.93 3.97 25.73
N ASN A 169 12.65 2.86 25.56
CA ASN A 169 13.95 2.65 26.18
C ASN A 169 15.00 3.65 25.65
N ALA A 170 15.00 3.92 24.35
CA ALA A 170 15.84 4.94 23.73
C ALA A 170 15.53 6.35 24.27
N LEU A 171 14.24 6.70 24.39
CA LEU A 171 13.80 7.96 24.99
C LEU A 171 14.25 8.06 26.46
N TYR A 172 14.15 6.98 27.23
CA TYR A 172 14.57 6.94 28.63
C TYR A 172 16.09 7.15 28.77
N THR A 173 16.87 6.54 27.86
CA THR A 173 18.32 6.72 27.80
C THR A 173 18.68 8.16 27.45
N MET A 174 18.02 8.75 26.44
CA MET A 174 18.20 10.16 26.09
C MET A 174 17.80 11.10 27.23
N GLN A 175 16.75 10.79 27.99
CA GLN A 175 16.32 11.59 29.14
C GLN A 175 17.34 11.54 30.28
N LEU A 176 17.91 10.37 30.55
CA LEU A 176 18.98 10.24 31.54
C LEU A 176 20.24 10.98 31.09
N GLU A 177 20.59 10.91 29.81
CA GLU A 177 21.74 11.61 29.26
C GLU A 177 21.54 13.14 29.24
N SER A 178 20.36 13.62 28.85
CA SER A 178 20.02 15.05 28.89
C SER A 178 20.03 15.58 30.33
N GLY A 179 19.52 14.82 31.29
CA GLY A 179 19.60 15.15 32.72
C GLY A 179 21.05 15.23 33.21
N LYS A 180 21.91 14.30 32.80
CA LYS A 180 23.36 14.36 33.11
C LYS A 180 24.02 15.61 32.50
N ARG A 181 23.81 15.85 31.20
CA ARG A 181 24.38 17.04 30.51
C ARG A 181 23.87 18.34 31.13
N GLN A 182 22.60 18.42 31.52
CA GLN A 182 22.03 19.58 32.20
C GLN A 182 22.69 19.82 33.56
N SER A 183 22.95 18.75 34.33
CA SER A 183 23.66 18.83 35.60
C SER A 183 25.12 19.27 35.42
N GLU A 184 25.83 18.70 34.45
CA GLU A 184 27.20 19.11 34.11
C GLU A 184 27.25 20.57 33.67
N PHE A 185 26.30 21.00 32.83
CA PHE A 185 26.18 22.39 32.40
C PHE A 185 25.90 23.32 33.58
N ALA A 186 24.98 22.96 34.48
CA ALA A 186 24.69 23.75 35.68
C ALA A 186 25.92 23.89 36.58
N ASN A 187 26.65 22.79 36.82
CA ASN A 187 27.89 22.83 37.62
C ASN A 187 28.96 23.72 36.97
N LYS A 188 29.14 23.59 35.65
CA LYS A 188 30.10 24.41 34.91
C LYS A 188 29.71 25.89 34.93
N TYR A 189 28.43 26.18 34.74
CA TYR A 189 27.89 27.55 34.81
C TYR A 189 28.13 28.18 36.18
N VAL A 190 27.86 27.45 37.27
CA VAL A 190 28.14 27.93 38.64
C VAL A 190 29.64 28.17 38.84
N ALA A 191 30.50 27.27 38.37
CA ALA A 191 31.95 27.43 38.47
C ALA A 191 32.47 28.65 37.68
N ASP A 192 31.98 28.87 36.46
CA ASP A 192 32.35 30.03 35.64
C ASP A 192 31.83 31.34 36.25
N MET A 193 30.62 31.33 36.81
CA MET A 193 30.07 32.48 37.55
C MET A 193 30.93 32.83 38.77
N GLN A 194 31.38 31.82 39.52
CA GLN A 194 32.25 32.03 40.67
C GLN A 194 33.62 32.60 40.26
N LYS A 195 34.22 32.08 39.18
CA LYS A 195 35.46 32.66 38.61
C LYS A 195 35.27 34.10 38.14
N SER A 196 34.14 34.42 37.50
CA SER A 196 33.83 35.78 37.05
C SER A 196 33.67 36.73 38.23
N ALA A 197 33.07 36.27 39.34
CA ALA A 197 32.96 37.06 40.56
C ALA A 197 34.34 37.36 41.16
N GLU A 198 35.22 36.35 41.26
CA GLU A 198 36.61 36.53 41.71
C GLU A 198 37.41 37.49 40.80
N GLN A 199 37.27 37.38 39.48
CA GLN A 199 37.90 38.30 38.54
C GLN A 199 37.37 39.73 38.66
N SER A 200 36.07 39.89 38.89
CA SER A 200 35.46 41.21 39.10
C SER A 200 35.94 41.85 40.39
N GLU A 201 36.13 41.07 41.45
CA GLU A 201 36.71 41.54 42.70
C GLU A 201 38.16 42.01 42.51
N LYS A 202 39.00 41.20 41.83
CA LYS A 202 40.38 41.60 41.50
C LYS A 202 40.44 42.86 40.64
N PHE A 203 39.58 42.95 39.62
CA PHE A 203 39.49 44.14 38.77
C PHE A 203 39.11 45.40 39.58
N ASN A 204 38.19 45.27 40.52
CA ASN A 204 37.83 46.38 41.41
C ASN A 204 39.02 46.80 42.30
N GLN A 205 39.79 45.83 42.83
CA GLN A 205 41.02 46.12 43.57
C GLN A 205 42.07 46.84 42.70
N GLU A 206 42.27 46.39 41.47
CA GLU A 206 43.19 47.06 40.53
C GLU A 206 42.75 48.49 40.19
N LEU A 207 41.44 48.71 39.97
CA LEU A 207 40.89 50.06 39.74
C LEU A 207 41.07 50.98 40.95
N GLN A 208 40.90 50.47 42.17
CA GLN A 208 41.17 51.23 43.39
C GLN A 208 42.66 51.58 43.51
N GLY A 209 43.55 50.63 43.18
CA GLY A 209 44.99 50.85 43.12
C GLY A 209 45.37 51.91 42.07
N LEU A 210 44.80 51.82 40.86
CA LEU A 210 44.99 52.81 39.79
C LEU A 210 44.52 54.20 40.22
N THR A 211 43.34 54.28 40.85
CA THR A 211 42.79 55.53 41.38
C THR A 211 43.70 56.14 42.44
N THR A 212 44.24 55.31 43.33
CA THR A 212 45.20 55.75 44.37
C THR A 212 46.49 56.28 43.73
N ASN A 213 47.03 55.58 42.74
CA ASN A 213 48.22 56.02 42.00
C ASN A 213 47.96 57.29 41.18
N LEU A 214 46.80 57.45 40.54
CA LEU A 214 46.44 58.68 39.85
C LEU A 214 46.33 59.85 40.82
N ASN A 215 45.73 59.64 41.99
CA ASN A 215 45.65 60.67 43.03
C ASN A 215 47.03 61.06 43.57
N SER A 216 47.94 60.10 43.79
CA SER A 216 49.30 60.37 44.24
C SER A 216 50.11 61.12 43.17
N LEU A 217 49.99 60.73 41.91
CA LEU A 217 50.59 61.40 40.76
C LEU A 217 50.09 62.85 40.64
N ASN A 218 48.77 63.05 40.75
CA ASN A 218 48.15 64.37 40.69
C ASN A 218 48.60 65.26 41.86
N ARG A 219 48.83 64.67 43.05
CA ARG A 219 49.39 65.37 44.21
C ARG A 219 50.84 65.81 43.97
N VAL A 220 51.67 64.98 43.36
CA VAL A 220 53.06 65.30 42.99
C VAL A 220 53.10 66.36 41.89
N TYR A 221 52.25 66.25 40.87
CA TYR A 221 52.13 67.28 39.82
C TYR A 221 51.64 68.61 40.39
N GLY A 222 50.65 68.62 41.27
CA GLY A 222 50.19 69.83 41.97
C GLY A 222 51.26 70.42 42.88
N GLY A 223 52.03 69.58 43.57
CA GLY A 223 53.19 69.98 44.36
C GLY A 223 54.28 70.64 43.52
N MET A 224 54.63 70.05 42.37
CA MET A 224 55.58 70.63 41.42
C MET A 224 55.09 71.94 40.80
N LEU A 225 53.80 72.06 40.47
CA LEU A 225 53.23 73.30 39.91
C LEU A 225 53.20 74.43 40.94
N THR A 226 52.98 74.10 42.21
CA THR A 226 53.04 75.05 43.32
C THR A 226 54.48 75.50 43.57
N ALA A 227 55.43 74.56 43.50
CA ALA A 227 56.86 74.84 43.63
C ALA A 227 57.46 75.58 42.42
N MET A 228 56.85 75.51 41.23
CA MET A 228 57.24 76.27 40.04
C MET A 228 56.63 77.68 39.97
N LYS A 229 55.55 77.94 40.71
CA LYS A 229 54.87 79.25 40.77
C LYS A 229 55.30 80.11 41.96
N SER A 230 56.02 79.55 42.92
CA SER A 230 56.69 80.27 44.00
C SER A 230 58.15 80.52 43.67
#